data_AF-A0A428SPQ7-F1
#
_entry.id   AF-A0A428SPQ7-F1
#
_cell.length_a   1.000
_cell.length_b   1.000
_cell.length_c   1.000
_cell.angle_alpha   90.00
_cell.angle_beta   90.00
_cell.angle_gamma   90.00
#
_symmetry.space_group_name_H-M   'P 1'
#
loop_
_entity.id
_entity.type
_entity.pdbx_description
1 polymer ?
#
loop_
_entity_poly.entity_id
_entity_poly.type
_entity_poly.pdbx_seq_one_letter_code
_entity_poly.pdbx_strand_id
1 'polypeptide(L)'
;MPPKTTRAKNKRPLEEGDDNARQSRSKTAKTTETSANDNGKGAQTQQPSRVRLIARGPKGEIFLPEIMPQECAKVIKDIPMPGGWVRGIDATPDRSMTLNSREWWEEFGPWLEQNKKKLKLSAADWKKKDEALKKDPEIVPEDEGNDDWDFICCFKPSVESRRDEYEGEEESEDSEDDEEDDEEEEDEEEDTEEGNDNGKGKAKDKGKKQPEKKPIDKLASLHPEWPWVFTVLGRDRLRWWIQEATKRDQDNFGLHYYNDFTWYGALEVVETAISTFDAAFKPKASYRDWWPEVEGLILGLYSTFLEFEPCDDGQRCGKLIELIGYLAIAAMEALKKEGVFKPDSEIRNLGLVLAMFIQYGYGELPYGFEEEICSWAYKLLDMADEAGIDLAGPPRYEKAIKKIMDERDRKAKSMKKWNNVNWATKLRGYTSKHGGKTHFGGHQYDITKQSAAERKRHSLDAGGGWDLM
;
A
#
# COMPACT_ATOMS: atom_id res chain seq x y z
N MET A 1 65.01 8.18 -22.56
CA MET A 1 65.19 7.18 -23.64
C MET A 1 65.07 5.77 -23.05
N PRO A 2 64.52 4.77 -23.78
CA PRO A 2 63.73 3.63 -23.25
C PRO A 2 64.40 2.25 -23.52
N PRO A 3 63.75 1.06 -23.37
CA PRO A 3 62.61 0.54 -24.19
C PRO A 3 61.44 -0.03 -23.35
N LYS A 4 60.14 -0.03 -23.72
CA LYS A 4 59.33 -0.57 -24.86
C LYS A 4 59.16 -2.11 -24.91
N THR A 5 57.90 -2.57 -24.79
CA THR A 5 57.22 -3.67 -25.55
C THR A 5 55.70 -3.62 -25.25
N THR A 6 54.82 -3.08 -26.12
CA THR A 6 53.94 -3.75 -27.13
C THR A 6 53.19 -4.99 -26.64
N ARG A 7 51.87 -4.93 -26.36
CA ARG A 7 50.67 -4.98 -27.23
C ARG A 7 50.21 -6.40 -27.59
N ALA A 8 49.02 -6.78 -27.12
CA ALA A 8 48.10 -7.65 -27.87
C ALA A 8 46.64 -7.27 -27.61
N LYS A 9 45.96 -6.89 -28.70
CA LYS A 9 44.50 -6.80 -28.83
C LYS A 9 43.99 -8.21 -29.13
N ASN A 10 42.81 -8.57 -28.62
CA ASN A 10 41.94 -9.52 -29.32
C ASN A 10 40.50 -9.00 -29.33
N LYS A 11 39.93 -9.00 -30.54
CA LYS A 11 38.58 -8.61 -30.94
C LYS A 11 37.78 -9.89 -31.20
N ARG A 12 36.56 -9.95 -30.61
CA ARG A 12 35.27 -10.50 -31.12
C ARG A 12 35.19 -11.99 -31.54
N PRO A 13 33.99 -12.64 -31.55
CA PRO A 13 32.63 -12.18 -31.95
C PRO A 13 31.60 -12.23 -30.78
N LEU A 14 30.43 -11.57 -30.70
CA LEU A 14 29.29 -11.28 -31.61
C LEU A 14 28.58 -12.52 -32.20
N GLU A 15 27.66 -13.09 -31.43
CA GLU A 15 26.42 -13.77 -31.83
C GLU A 15 25.36 -13.23 -30.82
N GLU A 16 24.34 -12.45 -31.19
CA GLU A 16 23.09 -12.72 -31.95
C GLU A 16 22.10 -13.68 -31.25
N GLY A 17 20.89 -13.16 -30.95
CA GLY A 17 19.67 -13.86 -30.48
C GLY A 17 19.50 -13.86 -28.95
N ASP A 18 18.44 -13.37 -28.30
CA ASP A 18 17.10 -12.98 -28.74
C ASP A 18 16.58 -11.81 -27.88
N ASP A 19 16.37 -10.66 -28.51
CA ASP A 19 15.51 -9.58 -28.03
C ASP A 19 14.10 -9.81 -28.55
N ASN A 20 13.17 -10.24 -27.68
CA ASN A 20 11.75 -10.08 -27.98
C ASN A 20 10.89 -10.09 -26.70
N ALA A 21 10.57 -8.89 -26.22
CA ALA A 21 9.30 -8.49 -25.61
C ALA A 21 9.47 -7.20 -24.79
N ARG A 22 9.70 -6.07 -25.48
CA ARG A 22 9.58 -4.74 -24.88
C ARG A 22 9.01 -3.76 -25.90
N GLN A 23 7.72 -3.90 -26.20
CA GLN A 23 6.94 -2.85 -26.85
C GLN A 23 6.33 -2.00 -25.71
N SER A 24 6.92 -0.86 -25.39
CA SER A 24 6.59 0.45 -25.95
C SER A 24 5.13 0.86 -25.69
N ARG A 25 4.87 1.39 -24.49
CA ARG A 25 3.77 2.32 -24.22
C ARG A 25 4.37 3.73 -24.15
N SER A 26 4.35 4.45 -25.26
CA SER A 26 4.53 5.91 -25.31
C SER A 26 4.30 6.37 -26.75
N LYS A 27 3.21 7.13 -26.94
CA LYS A 27 2.69 7.89 -28.12
C LYS A 27 1.19 7.59 -28.23
N THR A 28 0.25 8.52 -28.14
CA THR A 28 0.25 9.91 -28.63
C THR A 28 -0.93 10.67 -28.01
N ALA A 29 -0.76 11.93 -27.65
CA ALA A 29 -1.76 12.97 -27.92
C ALA A 29 -1.02 14.31 -28.05
N LYS A 30 -0.74 14.66 -29.31
CA LYS A 30 -0.12 15.93 -29.71
C LYS A 30 -1.25 16.84 -30.14
N THR A 31 -1.57 17.85 -29.34
CA THR A 31 -2.51 18.91 -29.70
C THR A 31 -1.96 19.69 -30.88
N THR A 32 -2.74 19.74 -31.96
CA THR A 32 -2.48 20.61 -33.11
C THR A 32 -3.58 21.65 -33.11
N GLU A 33 -3.19 22.92 -32.92
CA GLU A 33 -4.07 24.06 -33.10
C GLU A 33 -4.49 24.16 -34.57
N THR A 34 -5.79 24.26 -34.83
CA THR A 34 -6.28 24.94 -36.03
C THR A 34 -7.66 25.52 -35.75
N SER A 35 -7.76 26.84 -35.91
CA SER A 35 -8.97 27.63 -35.77
C SER A 35 -9.95 27.39 -36.93
N ALA A 36 -11.24 27.25 -36.64
CA ALA A 36 -12.35 27.75 -37.48
C ALA A 36 -13.70 27.66 -36.72
N ASN A 37 -14.55 28.66 -36.98
CA ASN A 37 -15.82 28.98 -36.32
C ASN A 37 -16.96 27.96 -36.47
N ASP A 38 -17.73 27.83 -35.37
CA ASP A 38 -19.19 27.97 -35.22
C ASP A 38 -20.17 27.14 -36.11
N ASN A 39 -20.81 26.12 -35.51
CA ASN A 39 -22.25 26.18 -35.14
C ASN A 39 -22.74 24.86 -34.52
N GLY A 40 -23.63 25.00 -33.53
CA GLY A 40 -24.00 23.94 -32.58
C GLY A 40 -24.83 22.77 -33.10
N LYS A 41 -24.70 21.65 -32.40
CA LYS A 41 -25.77 20.87 -31.77
C LYS A 41 -25.11 19.72 -30.98
N GLY A 42 -25.58 19.54 -29.74
CA GLY A 42 -25.00 18.59 -28.79
C GLY A 42 -24.91 17.18 -29.35
N ALA A 43 -23.69 16.66 -29.34
CA ALA A 43 -23.43 15.24 -29.22
C ALA A 43 -22.56 15.11 -27.97
N GLN A 44 -23.11 14.53 -26.90
CA GLN A 44 -22.28 13.94 -25.86
C GLN A 44 -21.44 12.89 -26.57
N THR A 45 -20.18 13.22 -26.85
CA THR A 45 -19.17 12.23 -27.16
C THR A 45 -19.08 11.34 -25.94
N GLN A 46 -19.71 10.17 -26.00
CA GLN A 46 -19.50 9.09 -25.05
C GLN A 46 -18.00 8.86 -24.96
N GLN A 47 -17.44 9.05 -23.77
CA GLN A 47 -16.07 8.64 -23.50
C GLN A 47 -15.97 7.14 -23.83
N PRO A 48 -14.85 6.68 -24.40
CA PRO A 48 -14.66 5.25 -24.63
C PRO A 48 -14.80 4.51 -23.30
N SER A 49 -15.53 3.39 -23.31
CA SER A 49 -15.75 2.53 -22.13
C SER A 49 -14.42 2.25 -21.42
N ARG A 50 -14.31 2.65 -20.15
CA ARG A 50 -13.12 2.46 -19.33
C ARG A 50 -13.11 1.03 -18.80
N VAL A 51 -12.39 0.14 -19.49
CA VAL A 51 -12.16 -1.22 -19.01
C VAL A 51 -11.33 -1.17 -17.73
N ARG A 52 -11.69 -1.99 -16.74
CA ARG A 52 -11.04 -2.05 -15.43
C ARG A 52 -9.52 -2.24 -15.55
N LEU A 53 -8.77 -1.38 -14.87
CA LEU A 53 -7.33 -1.51 -14.69
C LEU A 53 -7.03 -2.72 -13.82
N ILE A 54 -6.01 -3.49 -14.22
CA ILE A 54 -5.54 -4.63 -13.45
C ILE A 54 -4.35 -4.19 -12.60
N ALA A 55 -4.49 -4.29 -11.28
CA ALA A 55 -3.45 -3.95 -10.32
C ALA A 55 -2.19 -4.81 -10.52
N ARG A 56 -1.03 -4.16 -10.35
CA ARG A 56 0.30 -4.80 -10.47
C ARG A 56 1.29 -4.23 -9.46
N GLY A 57 2.26 -5.07 -9.08
CA GLY A 57 3.40 -4.65 -8.28
C GLY A 57 4.30 -3.63 -9.00
N PRO A 58 5.28 -3.04 -8.31
CA PRO A 58 6.10 -1.95 -8.84
C PRO A 58 6.90 -2.25 -10.10
N LYS A 59 7.22 -3.52 -10.36
CA LYS A 59 7.91 -3.98 -11.57
C LYS A 59 6.98 -4.75 -12.50
N GLY A 60 5.67 -4.62 -12.32
CA GLY A 60 4.65 -5.34 -13.09
C GLY A 60 4.36 -6.73 -12.54
N GLU A 61 4.74 -7.02 -11.29
CA GLU A 61 4.46 -8.30 -10.67
C GLU A 61 2.96 -8.53 -10.45
N ILE A 62 2.58 -9.81 -10.36
CA ILE A 62 1.20 -10.24 -10.19
C ILE A 62 0.94 -10.44 -8.71
N PHE A 63 -0.23 -9.99 -8.26
CA PHE A 63 -0.72 -10.23 -6.90
C PHE A 63 -1.06 -11.71 -6.67
N LEU A 64 -0.92 -12.15 -5.44
CA LEU A 64 -1.53 -13.37 -4.92
C LEU A 64 -3.05 -13.14 -4.86
N PRO A 65 -3.88 -14.14 -5.19
CA PRO A 65 -5.32 -14.00 -5.02
C PRO A 65 -5.69 -13.83 -3.54
N GLU A 66 -6.50 -12.81 -3.23
CA GLU A 66 -7.05 -12.61 -1.88
C GLU A 66 -8.28 -13.51 -1.64
N ILE A 67 -9.01 -13.84 -2.71
CA ILE A 67 -10.15 -14.76 -2.67
C ILE A 67 -9.81 -15.98 -3.52
N MET A 68 -9.99 -17.15 -2.93
CA MET A 68 -9.65 -18.43 -3.54
C MET A 68 -10.91 -19.26 -3.80
N PRO A 69 -10.97 -20.04 -4.89
CA PRO A 69 -12.15 -20.84 -5.19
C PRO A 69 -12.34 -21.95 -4.15
N GLN A 70 -13.58 -22.30 -3.83
CA GLN A 70 -13.93 -23.38 -2.88
C GLN A 70 -13.18 -24.69 -3.17
N GLU A 71 -12.95 -24.98 -4.44
CA GLU A 71 -12.27 -26.16 -4.94
C GLU A 71 -10.80 -26.25 -4.44
N CYS A 72 -10.19 -25.11 -4.11
CA CYS A 72 -8.83 -25.01 -3.58
C CYS A 72 -8.75 -25.07 -2.04
N ALA A 73 -9.86 -25.00 -1.31
CA ALA A 73 -9.85 -24.81 0.15
C ALA A 73 -9.04 -25.87 0.91
N LYS A 74 -9.07 -27.13 0.47
CA LYS A 74 -8.35 -28.23 1.14
C LYS A 74 -6.85 -28.27 0.84
N VAL A 75 -6.41 -27.56 -0.20
CA VAL A 75 -5.03 -27.64 -0.74
C VAL A 75 -4.29 -26.33 -0.66
N ILE A 76 -4.98 -25.23 -0.33
CA ILE A 76 -4.40 -23.90 -0.22
C ILE A 76 -3.26 -23.86 0.80
N LYS A 77 -3.38 -24.61 1.90
CA LYS A 77 -2.33 -24.79 2.91
C LYS A 77 -1.03 -25.44 2.40
N ASP A 78 -1.10 -26.17 1.28
CA ASP A 78 0.07 -26.78 0.65
C ASP A 78 0.80 -25.77 -0.28
N ILE A 79 0.17 -24.63 -0.56
CA ILE A 79 0.73 -23.54 -1.34
C ILE A 79 1.40 -22.57 -0.35
N PRO A 80 2.65 -22.15 -0.60
CA PRO A 80 3.33 -21.20 0.27
C PRO A 80 2.77 -19.80 0.04
N MET A 81 1.62 -19.54 0.64
CA MET A 81 0.87 -18.29 0.61
C MET A 81 0.55 -17.88 2.04
N PRO A 82 0.71 -16.59 2.40
CA PRO A 82 0.43 -16.13 3.76
C PRO A 82 -1.08 -16.20 4.06
N GLY A 83 -1.44 -16.75 5.23
CA GLY A 83 -2.83 -16.97 5.64
C GLY A 83 -3.64 -15.68 5.70
N GLY A 84 -3.13 -14.65 6.38
CA GLY A 84 -3.75 -13.33 6.51
C GLY A 84 -3.80 -12.49 5.23
N TRP A 85 -3.23 -12.96 4.11
CA TRP A 85 -3.50 -12.38 2.79
C TRP A 85 -4.76 -12.96 2.14
N VAL A 86 -5.09 -14.21 2.45
CA VAL A 86 -6.30 -14.87 1.94
C VAL A 86 -7.49 -14.40 2.77
N ARG A 87 -8.28 -13.50 2.21
CA ARG A 87 -9.45 -12.92 2.87
C ARG A 87 -10.68 -13.83 2.86
N GLY A 88 -10.73 -14.81 1.98
CA GLY A 88 -11.88 -15.70 1.92
C GLY A 88 -11.81 -16.78 0.87
N ILE A 89 -12.75 -17.70 1.01
CA ILE A 89 -13.03 -18.75 0.04
C ILE A 89 -14.35 -18.40 -0.66
N ASP A 90 -14.36 -18.43 -1.99
CA ASP A 90 -15.56 -18.20 -2.78
C ASP A 90 -16.51 -19.39 -2.70
N ALA A 91 -17.40 -19.33 -1.71
CA ALA A 91 -18.47 -20.29 -1.49
C ALA A 91 -19.76 -19.95 -2.27
N THR A 92 -19.79 -18.83 -3.02
CA THR A 92 -21.00 -18.41 -3.76
C THR A 92 -21.46 -19.53 -4.70
N PRO A 93 -22.77 -19.84 -4.81
CA PRO A 93 -23.24 -20.98 -5.60
C PRO A 93 -22.76 -20.96 -7.05
N ASP A 94 -22.59 -19.75 -7.61
CA ASP A 94 -22.15 -19.52 -8.96
C ASP A 94 -20.66 -19.19 -9.09
N ARG A 95 -19.88 -19.18 -8.00
CA ARG A 95 -18.45 -18.80 -8.02
C ARG A 95 -18.19 -17.45 -8.69
N SER A 96 -19.10 -16.50 -8.48
CA SER A 96 -19.07 -15.17 -9.10
C SER A 96 -17.86 -14.34 -8.70
N MET A 97 -17.19 -14.66 -7.59
CA MET A 97 -16.00 -13.96 -7.12
C MET A 97 -14.69 -14.56 -7.68
N THR A 98 -14.73 -15.78 -8.22
CA THR A 98 -13.53 -16.51 -8.69
C THR A 98 -13.72 -17.16 -10.06
N LEU A 99 -14.02 -18.46 -10.13
CA LEU A 99 -13.95 -19.26 -11.36
C LEU A 99 -14.86 -18.75 -12.47
N ASN A 100 -15.96 -18.07 -12.12
CA ASN A 100 -16.88 -17.46 -13.08
C ASN A 100 -16.71 -15.93 -13.24
N SER A 101 -15.75 -15.30 -12.55
CA SER A 101 -15.37 -13.89 -12.75
C SER A 101 -14.34 -13.75 -13.86
N ARG A 102 -14.57 -12.83 -14.80
CA ARG A 102 -13.58 -12.50 -15.83
C ARG A 102 -12.39 -11.78 -15.19
N GLU A 103 -12.68 -10.82 -14.32
CA GLU A 103 -11.75 -9.92 -13.66
C GLU A 103 -10.74 -10.72 -12.83
N TRP A 104 -11.22 -11.68 -12.05
CA TRP A 104 -10.37 -12.57 -11.26
C TRP A 104 -9.39 -13.37 -12.13
N TRP A 105 -9.85 -13.89 -13.29
CA TRP A 105 -8.97 -14.59 -14.24
C TRP A 105 -7.97 -13.66 -14.93
N GLU A 106 -8.36 -12.42 -15.25
CA GLU A 106 -7.46 -11.42 -15.83
C GLU A 106 -6.40 -10.95 -14.83
N GLU A 107 -6.79 -10.79 -13.56
CA GLU A 107 -5.90 -10.35 -12.49
C GLU A 107 -4.91 -11.45 -12.10
N PHE A 108 -5.41 -12.65 -11.80
CA PHE A 108 -4.64 -13.72 -11.17
C PHE A 108 -4.29 -14.89 -12.09
N GLY A 109 -4.82 -14.92 -13.31
CA GLY A 109 -4.64 -16.01 -14.28
C GLY A 109 -3.20 -16.51 -14.42
N PRO A 110 -2.18 -15.63 -14.61
CA PRO A 110 -0.82 -16.12 -14.76
C PRO A 110 -0.22 -16.67 -13.46
N TRP A 111 -0.64 -16.18 -12.28
CA TRP A 111 -0.25 -16.79 -11.00
C TRP A 111 -0.88 -18.18 -10.82
N LEU A 112 -2.16 -18.31 -11.20
CA LEU A 112 -2.89 -19.58 -11.15
C LEU A 112 -2.25 -20.64 -12.06
N GLU A 113 -1.83 -20.25 -13.28
CA GLU A 113 -1.13 -21.17 -14.18
C GLU A 113 0.23 -21.63 -13.62
N GLN A 114 0.98 -20.74 -12.96
CA GLN A 114 2.23 -21.10 -12.28
C GLN A 114 2.01 -22.12 -11.15
N ASN A 115 0.85 -22.07 -10.49
CA ASN A 115 0.50 -22.94 -9.38
C ASN A 115 -0.47 -24.07 -9.74
N LYS A 116 -0.75 -24.28 -11.03
CA LYS A 116 -1.77 -25.21 -11.54
C LYS A 116 -1.74 -26.60 -10.93
N LYS A 117 -0.54 -27.17 -10.74
CA LYS A 117 -0.37 -28.51 -10.15
C LYS A 117 -0.75 -28.56 -8.67
N LYS A 118 -0.55 -27.47 -7.92
CA LYS A 118 -0.83 -27.40 -6.48
C LYS A 118 -2.29 -27.09 -6.19
N LEU A 119 -2.94 -26.31 -7.06
CA LEU A 119 -4.34 -25.89 -6.91
C LEU A 119 -5.35 -27.05 -7.01
N LYS A 120 -4.98 -28.17 -7.64
CA LYS A 120 -5.84 -29.37 -7.85
C LYS A 120 -7.22 -29.07 -8.47
N LEU A 121 -7.36 -27.94 -9.17
CA LEU A 121 -8.55 -27.62 -9.97
C LEU A 121 -8.75 -28.66 -11.07
N SER A 122 -10.00 -29.06 -11.29
CA SER A 122 -10.35 -30.05 -12.31
C SER A 122 -10.22 -29.47 -13.72
N ALA A 123 -10.20 -30.34 -14.74
CA ALA A 123 -10.25 -29.87 -16.13
C ALA A 123 -11.51 -29.05 -16.44
N ALA A 124 -12.62 -29.34 -15.75
CA ALA A 124 -13.85 -28.56 -15.88
C ALA A 124 -13.70 -27.15 -15.30
N ASP A 125 -13.02 -27.01 -14.16
CA ASP A 125 -12.77 -25.69 -13.55
C ASP A 125 -11.86 -24.83 -14.42
N TRP A 126 -10.82 -25.42 -15.01
CA TRP A 126 -9.96 -24.71 -15.97
C TRP A 126 -10.71 -24.29 -17.24
N LYS A 127 -11.75 -25.03 -17.64
CA LYS A 127 -12.59 -24.64 -18.78
C LYS A 127 -13.45 -23.42 -18.46
N LYS A 128 -13.84 -23.19 -17.19
CA LYS A 128 -14.57 -21.99 -16.77
C LYS A 128 -13.78 -20.71 -17.06
N LYS A 129 -12.45 -20.75 -17.07
CA LYS A 129 -11.60 -19.64 -17.53
C LYS A 129 -11.94 -19.20 -18.96
N ASP A 130 -12.02 -20.14 -19.89
CA ASP A 130 -12.33 -19.84 -21.30
C ASP A 130 -13.76 -19.30 -21.47
N GLU A 131 -14.67 -19.68 -20.58
CA GLU A 131 -16.05 -19.22 -20.57
C GLU A 131 -16.16 -17.82 -19.93
N ALA A 132 -15.47 -17.57 -18.82
CA ALA A 132 -15.39 -16.27 -18.16
C ALA A 132 -14.72 -15.21 -19.05
N LEU A 133 -13.62 -15.55 -19.72
CA LEU A 133 -12.90 -14.65 -20.63
C LEU A 133 -13.66 -14.34 -21.94
N LYS A 134 -14.81 -14.98 -22.19
CA LYS A 134 -15.73 -14.60 -23.28
C LYS A 134 -16.75 -13.54 -22.86
N LYS A 135 -16.99 -13.35 -21.56
CA LYS A 135 -17.88 -12.29 -21.06
C LYS A 135 -17.30 -10.94 -21.45
N ASP A 136 -18.15 -9.98 -21.76
CA ASP A 136 -17.69 -8.60 -22.00
C ASP A 136 -16.98 -8.08 -20.74
N PRO A 137 -15.91 -7.29 -20.90
CA PRO A 137 -15.22 -6.71 -19.76
C PRO A 137 -16.17 -5.81 -18.98
N GLU A 138 -16.10 -5.88 -17.66
CA GLU A 138 -16.80 -4.94 -16.80
C GLU A 138 -16.32 -3.50 -17.12
N ILE A 139 -17.30 -2.62 -17.33
CA ILE A 139 -17.05 -1.20 -17.57
C ILE A 139 -17.00 -0.53 -16.20
N VAL A 140 -15.89 0.12 -15.90
CA VAL A 140 -15.75 0.89 -14.67
C VAL A 140 -16.68 2.10 -14.72
N PRO A 141 -17.54 2.31 -13.70
CA PRO A 141 -18.36 3.50 -13.59
C PRO A 141 -17.57 4.81 -13.76
N GLU A 142 -18.20 5.84 -14.33
CA GLU A 142 -17.55 7.15 -14.54
C GLU A 142 -17.16 7.84 -13.22
N ASP A 143 -17.80 7.45 -12.11
CA ASP A 143 -17.52 7.96 -10.78
C ASP A 143 -16.41 7.19 -10.05
N GLU A 144 -15.76 6.20 -10.67
CA GLU A 144 -14.69 5.38 -10.10
C GLU A 144 -13.32 5.68 -10.71
N GLY A 145 -12.27 5.49 -9.90
CA GLY A 145 -10.88 5.58 -10.38
C GLY A 145 -10.50 4.37 -11.23
N ASN A 146 -9.85 4.62 -12.36
CA ASN A 146 -9.38 3.58 -13.27
C ASN A 146 -8.00 3.86 -13.86
N ASP A 147 -7.55 5.11 -13.88
CA ASP A 147 -6.22 5.47 -14.33
C ASP A 147 -5.26 5.55 -13.14
N ASP A 148 -3.98 5.23 -13.35
CA ASP A 148 -2.95 5.21 -12.28
C ASP A 148 -2.94 6.50 -11.43
N TRP A 149 -3.23 7.64 -12.06
CA TRP A 149 -3.20 8.98 -11.44
C TRP A 149 -4.58 9.47 -10.94
N ASP A 150 -5.64 8.66 -11.07
CA ASP A 150 -6.94 9.04 -10.52
C ASP A 150 -6.85 9.07 -9.00
N PHE A 151 -7.22 10.21 -8.41
CA PHE A 151 -7.40 10.31 -6.97
C PHE A 151 -8.75 9.72 -6.58
N ILE A 152 -8.72 8.71 -5.72
CA ILE A 152 -9.90 8.03 -5.19
C ILE A 152 -10.02 8.23 -3.69
N CYS A 153 -11.25 8.17 -3.20
CA CYS A 153 -11.55 8.12 -1.78
C CYS A 153 -11.16 6.75 -1.21
N CYS A 154 -10.34 6.75 -0.17
CA CYS A 154 -9.86 5.56 0.51
C CYS A 154 -10.43 5.47 1.92
N PHE A 155 -10.35 4.29 2.53
CA PHE A 155 -10.61 4.14 3.95
C PHE A 155 -9.58 4.93 4.76
N LYS A 156 -10.03 5.39 5.92
CA LYS A 156 -9.15 5.84 6.99
C LYS A 156 -8.21 4.67 7.37
N PRO A 157 -6.87 4.85 7.39
CA PRO A 157 -5.95 3.84 7.89
C PRO A 157 -6.32 3.42 9.32
N SER A 158 -6.25 2.12 9.61
CA SER A 158 -6.66 1.52 10.89
C SER A 158 -5.82 1.96 12.10
N VAL A 159 -4.65 2.55 11.87
CA VAL A 159 -3.64 2.86 12.90
C VAL A 159 -3.94 4.11 13.73
N GLU A 160 -5.10 4.76 13.58
CA GLU A 160 -5.49 5.77 14.57
C GLU A 160 -5.75 5.20 15.98
N SER A 161 -5.81 3.86 16.15
CA SER A 161 -5.77 3.23 17.48
C SER A 161 -4.41 3.26 18.17
N ARG A 162 -3.29 3.49 17.46
CA ARG A 162 -1.95 3.68 18.09
C ARG A 162 -1.86 4.96 18.96
N ARG A 163 -2.92 5.79 19.00
CA ARG A 163 -2.87 7.12 19.61
C ARG A 163 -3.96 7.46 20.62
N ASP A 164 -4.96 6.60 20.84
CA ASP A 164 -5.94 6.84 21.90
C ASP A 164 -5.35 6.59 23.31
N GLU A 165 -4.23 5.86 23.42
CA GLU A 165 -3.55 5.61 24.70
C GLU A 165 -2.81 6.82 25.31
N TYR A 166 -2.58 7.90 24.55
CA TYR A 166 -1.84 9.07 25.03
C TYR A 166 -2.72 10.29 25.41
N GLU A 167 -4.04 10.13 25.44
CA GLU A 167 -4.98 11.10 26.05
C GLU A 167 -5.51 10.64 27.42
N GLY A 168 -4.82 9.72 28.09
CA GLY A 168 -5.11 9.33 29.48
C GLY A 168 -4.27 10.10 30.49
N GLU A 169 -4.57 11.38 30.73
CA GLU A 169 -4.19 12.11 31.95
C GLU A 169 -4.95 13.45 32.06
N GLU A 170 -6.29 13.39 32.15
CA GLU A 170 -7.06 14.30 33.02
C GLU A 170 -8.08 13.45 33.81
N GLU A 171 -8.08 13.64 35.12
CA GLU A 171 -8.69 12.77 36.14
C GLU A 171 -10.22 12.62 36.03
N SER A 172 -10.66 11.35 36.12
CA SER A 172 -11.85 10.78 36.79
C SER A 172 -13.22 11.48 36.74
N GLU A 173 -14.25 10.74 36.31
CA GLU A 173 -15.31 10.22 37.20
C GLU A 173 -16.24 9.24 36.42
N ASP A 174 -16.31 8.01 36.91
CA ASP A 174 -17.36 6.98 36.74
C ASP A 174 -18.06 6.78 35.38
N SER A 175 -17.78 5.64 34.73
CA SER A 175 -18.82 4.62 34.57
C SER A 175 -18.20 3.25 34.29
N GLU A 176 -18.58 2.33 35.16
CA GLU A 176 -18.28 0.90 35.20
C GLU A 176 -18.48 0.19 33.85
N ASP A 177 -17.55 -0.74 33.57
CA ASP A 177 -17.83 -2.13 33.17
C ASP A 177 -18.91 -2.33 32.09
N ASP A 178 -18.48 -2.62 30.86
CA ASP A 178 -19.20 -3.53 29.95
C ASP A 178 -18.17 -4.08 28.94
N GLU A 179 -17.54 -5.20 29.33
CA GLU A 179 -17.00 -6.17 28.39
C GLU A 179 -18.19 -6.72 27.58
N GLU A 180 -18.38 -6.27 26.33
CA GLU A 180 -19.25 -6.97 25.38
C GLU A 180 -18.38 -7.67 24.33
N ASP A 181 -18.32 -9.00 24.51
CA ASP A 181 -18.12 -10.01 23.49
C ASP A 181 -18.84 -9.62 22.19
N ASP A 182 -18.10 -9.41 21.11
CA ASP A 182 -18.64 -9.48 19.75
C ASP A 182 -18.84 -10.98 19.42
N GLU A 183 -19.92 -11.56 19.95
CA GLU A 183 -20.46 -12.83 19.46
C GLU A 183 -21.01 -12.65 18.03
N GLU A 184 -20.64 -13.63 17.20
CA GLU A 184 -21.10 -13.85 15.84
C GLU A 184 -22.63 -13.92 15.77
N GLU A 185 -23.27 -13.11 14.91
CA GLU A 185 -24.63 -13.42 14.46
C GLU A 185 -24.64 -13.74 12.95
N GLU A 186 -24.75 -15.05 12.71
CA GLU A 186 -25.24 -15.66 11.49
C GLU A 186 -26.74 -15.36 11.32
N ASP A 187 -27.10 -14.53 10.35
CA ASP A 187 -28.51 -14.36 9.94
C ASP A 187 -28.91 -15.48 8.96
N GLU A 188 -29.41 -16.60 9.49
CA GLU A 188 -30.28 -17.54 8.77
C GLU A 188 -31.75 -17.04 8.85
N GLU A 189 -32.26 -16.49 7.75
CA GLU A 189 -33.68 -16.17 7.60
C GLU A 189 -34.51 -17.44 7.33
N GLU A 190 -35.26 -17.92 8.32
CA GLU A 190 -36.45 -18.75 8.08
C GLU A 190 -37.74 -18.06 8.58
N ASP A 191 -38.61 -17.76 7.61
CA ASP A 191 -40.00 -17.36 7.76
C ASP A 191 -40.80 -18.35 8.63
N THR A 192 -41.62 -17.86 9.56
CA THR A 192 -43.02 -18.29 9.69
C THR A 192 -43.88 -17.34 10.53
N GLU A 193 -45.09 -17.07 10.01
CA GLU A 193 -46.14 -16.25 10.58
C GLU A 193 -46.87 -16.88 11.79
N GLU A 194 -47.30 -16.04 12.74
CA GLU A 194 -48.68 -15.83 13.23
C GLU A 194 -48.77 -15.53 14.74
N GLY A 195 -49.53 -14.48 15.10
CA GLY A 195 -50.43 -14.55 16.27
C GLY A 195 -50.24 -13.62 17.49
N ASN A 196 -50.54 -12.33 17.31
CA ASN A 196 -51.47 -11.51 18.13
C ASN A 196 -51.31 -11.43 19.69
N ASP A 197 -50.94 -10.25 20.23
CA ASP A 197 -51.85 -9.24 20.81
C ASP A 197 -51.26 -8.40 22.00
N ASN A 198 -51.48 -7.08 21.88
CA ASN A 198 -51.62 -6.01 22.89
C ASN A 198 -50.49 -5.62 23.88
N GLY A 199 -49.99 -4.38 23.72
CA GLY A 199 -49.30 -3.65 24.79
C GLY A 199 -48.71 -2.28 24.42
N LYS A 200 -49.54 -1.23 24.44
CA LYS A 200 -49.21 0.20 24.23
C LYS A 200 -47.84 0.68 24.77
N GLY A 201 -47.04 1.29 23.89
CA GLY A 201 -45.99 2.24 24.24
C GLY A 201 -45.56 3.07 23.02
N LYS A 202 -46.02 4.31 22.91
CA LYS A 202 -45.55 5.26 21.87
C LYS A 202 -44.11 5.68 22.17
N ALA A 203 -43.14 4.91 21.70
CA ALA A 203 -41.77 5.39 21.53
C ALA A 203 -41.72 6.23 20.25
N LYS A 204 -41.23 7.46 20.39
CA LYS A 204 -40.92 8.32 19.24
C LYS A 204 -39.79 7.65 18.47
N ASP A 205 -40.13 7.19 17.27
CA ASP A 205 -39.21 6.71 16.25
C ASP A 205 -38.22 7.84 15.93
N LYS A 206 -37.07 7.84 16.62
CA LYS A 206 -35.89 8.57 16.16
C LYS A 206 -35.35 7.70 15.04
N GLY A 207 -35.82 7.97 13.82
CA GLY A 207 -35.38 7.27 12.62
C GLY A 207 -33.87 7.10 12.68
N LYS A 208 -33.42 5.85 12.78
CA LYS A 208 -32.03 5.47 12.60
C LYS A 208 -31.66 6.02 11.22
N LYS A 209 -30.89 7.12 11.17
CA LYS A 209 -30.24 7.55 9.94
C LYS A 209 -29.45 6.34 9.49
N GLN A 210 -29.78 5.80 8.31
CA GLN A 210 -28.95 4.78 7.69
C GLN A 210 -27.52 5.33 7.66
N PRO A 211 -26.51 4.54 8.03
CA PRO A 211 -25.12 4.99 7.98
C PRO A 211 -24.83 5.44 6.55
N GLU A 212 -24.38 6.69 6.39
CA GLU A 212 -24.02 7.23 5.09
C GLU A 212 -22.97 6.32 4.46
N LYS A 213 -23.26 5.80 3.26
CA LYS A 213 -22.34 4.92 2.53
C LYS A 213 -21.08 5.72 2.19
N LYS A 214 -19.95 5.34 2.80
CA LYS A 214 -18.64 5.99 2.55
C LYS A 214 -18.30 5.89 1.06
N PRO A 215 -17.76 6.95 0.43
CA PRO A 215 -17.56 7.01 -1.03
C PRO A 215 -16.29 6.26 -1.48
N ILE A 216 -16.01 5.09 -0.91
CA ILE A 216 -14.76 4.36 -1.15
C ILE A 216 -14.64 3.97 -2.63
N ASP A 217 -13.43 4.10 -3.17
CA ASP A 217 -13.04 3.85 -4.56
C ASP A 217 -13.65 4.80 -5.59
N LYS A 218 -14.51 5.72 -5.15
CA LYS A 218 -15.05 6.81 -5.97
C LYS A 218 -14.01 7.89 -6.20
N LEU A 219 -14.10 8.57 -7.33
CA LEU A 219 -13.25 9.69 -7.70
C LEU A 219 -13.39 10.80 -6.65
N ALA A 220 -12.27 11.16 -6.02
CA ALA A 220 -12.22 12.18 -4.99
C ALA A 220 -12.70 13.56 -5.47
N SER A 221 -12.76 13.82 -6.78
CA SER A 221 -13.28 15.08 -7.33
C SER A 221 -14.78 15.23 -7.12
N LEU A 222 -15.49 14.11 -6.93
CA LEU A 222 -16.93 14.07 -6.68
C LEU A 222 -17.26 14.13 -5.17
N HIS A 223 -16.23 14.02 -4.32
CA HIS A 223 -16.33 13.94 -2.86
C HIS A 223 -15.27 14.83 -2.19
N PRO A 224 -15.24 16.15 -2.45
CA PRO A 224 -14.21 17.06 -1.92
C PRO A 224 -14.17 17.14 -0.39
N GLU A 225 -15.25 16.75 0.29
CA GLU A 225 -15.37 16.66 1.74
C GLU A 225 -14.66 15.44 2.34
N TRP A 226 -14.37 14.42 1.53
CA TRP A 226 -13.73 13.19 2.01
C TRP A 226 -12.21 13.41 2.15
N PRO A 227 -11.64 13.29 3.36
CA PRO A 227 -10.24 13.69 3.59
C PRO A 227 -9.23 12.66 3.09
N TRP A 228 -9.60 11.37 3.09
CA TRP A 228 -8.69 10.27 2.78
C TRP A 228 -8.68 10.00 1.28
N VAL A 229 -7.72 10.60 0.57
CA VAL A 229 -7.63 10.49 -0.89
C VAL A 229 -6.22 10.14 -1.33
N PHE A 230 -6.10 9.18 -2.26
CA PHE A 230 -4.82 8.71 -2.80
C PHE A 230 -4.97 8.36 -4.27
N THR A 231 -3.87 8.31 -5.01
CA THR A 231 -3.93 7.80 -6.38
C THR A 231 -4.27 6.31 -6.39
N VAL A 232 -4.92 5.83 -7.46
CA VAL A 232 -5.15 4.39 -7.69
C VAL A 232 -3.82 3.63 -7.60
N LEU A 233 -2.76 4.14 -8.23
CA LEU A 233 -1.46 3.49 -8.19
C LEU A 233 -0.82 3.51 -6.79
N GLY A 234 -1.01 4.57 -6.01
CA GLY A 234 -0.55 4.63 -4.61
C GLY A 234 -1.24 3.59 -3.73
N ARG A 235 -2.55 3.36 -3.93
CA ARG A 235 -3.29 2.27 -3.28
C ARG A 235 -2.79 0.90 -3.70
N ASP A 236 -2.46 0.71 -4.97
CA ASP A 236 -1.85 -0.53 -5.45
C ASP A 236 -0.46 -0.77 -4.83
N ARG A 237 0.34 0.30 -4.63
CA ARG A 237 1.60 0.20 -3.90
C ARG A 237 1.41 -0.19 -2.44
N LEU A 238 0.44 0.40 -1.75
CA LEU A 238 0.08 -0.04 -0.40
C LEU A 238 -0.25 -1.54 -0.37
N ARG A 239 -1.18 -2.00 -1.22
CA ARG A 239 -1.58 -3.41 -1.30
C ARG A 239 -0.36 -4.31 -1.56
N TRP A 240 0.54 -3.89 -2.45
CA TRP A 240 1.76 -4.63 -2.75
C TRP A 240 2.67 -4.77 -1.52
N TRP A 241 2.89 -3.70 -0.77
CA TRP A 241 3.74 -3.75 0.41
C TRP A 241 3.13 -4.55 1.56
N ILE A 242 1.80 -4.51 1.75
CA ILE A 242 1.09 -5.42 2.68
C ILE A 242 1.30 -6.88 2.25
N GLN A 243 1.17 -7.18 0.97
CA GLN A 243 1.43 -8.53 0.47
C GLN A 243 2.89 -8.96 0.72
N GLU A 244 3.85 -8.09 0.47
CA GLU A 244 5.26 -8.41 0.73
C GLU A 244 5.54 -8.59 2.23
N ALA A 245 4.89 -7.82 3.10
CA ALA A 245 4.99 -7.98 4.55
C ALA A 245 4.46 -9.33 5.03
N THR A 246 3.24 -9.68 4.62
CA THR A 246 2.60 -10.95 5.00
C THR A 246 3.41 -12.17 4.56
N LYS A 247 4.12 -12.09 3.42
CA LYS A 247 5.06 -13.15 2.97
C LYS A 247 6.26 -13.38 3.90
N ARG A 248 6.55 -12.45 4.81
CA ARG A 248 7.70 -12.46 5.71
C ARG A 248 7.29 -12.59 7.18
N ASP A 249 5.99 -12.62 7.44
CA ASP A 249 5.46 -12.84 8.77
C ASP A 249 5.36 -14.34 9.05
N GLN A 250 6.10 -14.82 10.05
CA GLN A 250 6.14 -16.23 10.40
C GLN A 250 4.80 -16.76 10.93
N ASP A 251 4.00 -15.91 11.57
CA ASP A 251 2.70 -16.29 12.14
C ASP A 251 1.68 -16.55 11.03
N ASN A 252 1.76 -15.77 9.95
CA ASN A 252 1.00 -15.97 8.71
C ASN A 252 1.23 -17.35 8.04
N PHE A 253 2.27 -18.09 8.45
CA PHE A 253 2.55 -19.45 7.97
C PHE A 253 2.51 -20.50 9.08
N GLY A 254 2.17 -20.15 10.33
CA GLY A 254 2.25 -21.06 11.47
C GLY A 254 3.67 -21.58 11.72
N LEU A 255 4.68 -20.72 11.49
CA LEU A 255 6.10 -21.05 11.63
C LEU A 255 6.72 -20.24 12.76
N HIS A 256 7.82 -20.75 13.31
CA HIS A 256 8.69 -20.00 14.19
C HIS A 256 10.16 -20.21 13.83
N TYR A 257 10.81 -19.14 13.39
CA TYR A 257 12.25 -19.10 13.13
C TYR A 257 12.99 -18.65 14.37
N TYR A 258 12.65 -17.45 14.83
CA TYR A 258 13.10 -16.77 16.04
C TYR A 258 12.20 -15.52 16.22
N ASN A 259 12.24 -14.93 17.41
CA ASN A 259 11.30 -13.88 17.82
C ASN A 259 11.17 -12.72 16.80
N ASP A 260 12.30 -12.25 16.28
CA ASP A 260 12.31 -11.02 15.48
C ASP A 260 12.25 -11.26 13.97
N PHE A 261 12.03 -12.51 13.53
CA PHE A 261 12.04 -12.87 12.11
C PHE A 261 11.09 -11.99 11.29
N THR A 262 9.85 -11.81 11.77
CA THR A 262 8.83 -10.96 11.13
C THR A 262 9.29 -9.51 11.04
N TRP A 263 9.93 -8.98 12.10
CA TRP A 263 10.39 -7.58 12.15
C TRP A 263 11.59 -7.31 11.23
N TYR A 264 12.53 -8.25 11.14
CA TYR A 264 13.56 -8.20 10.11
C TYR A 264 12.97 -8.30 8.69
N GLY A 265 11.90 -9.08 8.54
CA GLY A 265 11.10 -9.14 7.33
C GLY A 265 10.51 -7.78 6.95
N ALA A 266 9.88 -7.09 7.90
CA ALA A 266 9.32 -5.75 7.69
C ALA A 266 10.41 -4.72 7.33
N LEU A 267 11.59 -4.74 7.99
CA LEU A 267 12.76 -3.93 7.60
C LEU A 267 13.12 -4.15 6.12
N GLU A 268 13.19 -5.41 5.68
CA GLU A 268 13.49 -5.76 4.28
C GLU A 268 12.44 -5.21 3.31
N VAL A 269 11.15 -5.21 3.68
CA VAL A 269 10.08 -4.64 2.84
C VAL A 269 10.20 -3.14 2.72
N VAL A 270 10.41 -2.43 3.84
CA VAL A 270 10.56 -0.96 3.83
C VAL A 270 11.80 -0.54 3.04
N GLU A 271 12.93 -1.25 3.19
CA GLU A 271 14.12 -1.04 2.35
C GLU A 271 13.83 -1.29 0.85
N THR A 272 13.05 -2.31 0.53
CA THR A 272 12.63 -2.61 -0.85
C THR A 272 11.71 -1.52 -1.41
N ALA A 273 10.81 -0.97 -0.60
CA ALA A 273 9.96 0.16 -0.97
C ALA A 273 10.80 1.42 -1.26
N ILE A 274 11.79 1.72 -0.42
CA ILE A 274 12.73 2.82 -0.64
C ILE A 274 13.57 2.59 -1.92
N SER A 275 14.01 1.35 -2.17
CA SER A 275 14.71 1.00 -3.41
C SER A 275 13.85 1.22 -4.65
N THR A 276 12.55 0.93 -4.53
CA THR A 276 11.57 1.12 -5.59
C THR A 276 11.35 2.60 -5.87
N PHE A 277 11.20 3.41 -4.82
CA PHE A 277 11.18 4.87 -4.93
C PHE A 277 12.45 5.38 -5.64
N ASP A 278 13.65 4.98 -5.20
CA ASP A 278 14.92 5.43 -5.83
C ASP A 278 14.98 5.06 -7.33
N ALA A 279 14.46 3.89 -7.69
CA ALA A 279 14.40 3.46 -9.08
C ALA A 279 13.43 4.29 -9.94
N ALA A 280 12.35 4.81 -9.35
CA ALA A 280 11.40 5.72 -10.00
C ALA A 280 11.88 7.19 -9.97
N PHE A 281 12.58 7.59 -8.91
CA PHE A 281 13.03 8.95 -8.62
C PHE A 281 14.30 9.32 -9.39
N LYS A 282 14.19 9.31 -10.72
CA LYS A 282 15.30 9.57 -11.65
C LYS A 282 15.31 11.00 -12.18
N PRO A 283 16.47 11.48 -12.66
CA PRO A 283 16.51 12.75 -13.39
C PRO A 283 15.52 12.72 -14.56
N LYS A 284 14.64 13.74 -14.63
CA LYS A 284 13.57 13.91 -15.63
C LYS A 284 12.32 13.02 -15.45
N ALA A 285 12.25 12.20 -14.40
CA ALA A 285 10.98 11.60 -14.01
C ALA A 285 10.00 12.72 -13.60
N SER A 286 8.73 12.57 -13.95
CA SER A 286 7.67 13.41 -13.43
C SER A 286 7.35 12.98 -12.00
N TYR A 287 6.84 13.89 -11.17
CA TYR A 287 6.24 13.50 -9.88
C TYR A 287 5.20 12.39 -10.03
N ARG A 288 4.51 12.27 -11.17
CA ARG A 288 3.56 11.17 -11.43
C ARG A 288 4.19 9.78 -11.49
N ASP A 289 5.49 9.71 -11.79
CA ASP A 289 6.22 8.45 -11.89
C ASP A 289 6.64 7.89 -10.52
N TRP A 290 6.81 8.76 -9.50
CA TRP A 290 7.38 8.36 -8.20
C TRP A 290 6.53 8.73 -6.98
N TRP A 291 5.60 9.70 -7.10
CA TRP A 291 4.67 10.04 -6.03
C TRP A 291 3.85 8.84 -5.53
N PRO A 292 3.37 7.93 -6.40
CA PRO A 292 2.68 6.72 -5.94
C PRO A 292 3.54 5.82 -5.05
N GLU A 293 4.87 5.83 -5.22
CA GLU A 293 5.79 5.10 -4.35
C GLU A 293 5.88 5.76 -2.95
N VAL A 294 5.79 7.09 -2.89
CA VAL A 294 5.72 7.86 -1.64
C VAL A 294 4.41 7.58 -0.90
N GLU A 295 3.29 7.61 -1.63
CA GLU A 295 1.95 7.29 -1.11
C GLU A 295 1.91 5.86 -0.55
N GLY A 296 2.36 4.88 -1.32
CA GLY A 296 2.36 3.48 -0.92
C GLY A 296 3.24 3.22 0.31
N LEU A 297 4.41 3.88 0.41
CA LEU A 297 5.28 3.78 1.58
C LEU A 297 4.61 4.33 2.83
N ILE A 298 4.10 5.58 2.81
CA ILE A 298 3.54 6.19 4.01
C ILE A 298 2.25 5.49 4.46
N LEU A 299 1.41 5.07 3.52
CA LEU A 299 0.25 4.24 3.83
C LEU A 299 0.66 2.90 4.44
N GLY A 300 1.75 2.31 3.94
CA GLY A 300 2.30 1.06 4.47
C GLY A 300 2.80 1.20 5.90
N LEU A 301 3.52 2.29 6.22
CA LEU A 301 3.98 2.59 7.59
C LEU A 301 2.82 2.81 8.57
N TYR A 302 1.66 3.26 8.06
CA TYR A 302 0.40 3.37 8.79
C TYR A 302 -0.46 2.10 8.69
N SER A 303 0.08 0.99 8.21
CA SER A 303 -0.55 -0.31 8.28
C SER A 303 0.03 -1.10 9.45
N THR A 304 -0.74 -2.05 9.98
CA THR A 304 -0.27 -3.00 10.99
C THR A 304 0.75 -4.00 10.43
N PHE A 305 1.04 -3.98 9.12
CA PHE A 305 1.87 -4.98 8.45
C PHE A 305 3.32 -4.54 8.25
N LEU A 306 3.64 -3.24 8.21
CA LEU A 306 5.02 -2.74 8.07
C LEU A 306 5.60 -2.21 9.38
N GLU A 307 5.19 -2.76 10.50
CA GLU A 307 5.81 -2.49 11.80
C GLU A 307 7.17 -3.19 11.86
N PHE A 308 8.23 -2.42 12.13
CA PHE A 308 9.60 -2.93 12.23
C PHE A 308 10.34 -2.42 13.47
N GLU A 309 9.77 -1.43 14.14
CA GLU A 309 10.25 -0.79 15.35
C GLU A 309 10.48 -1.79 16.50
N PRO A 310 9.68 -2.88 16.66
CA PRO A 310 9.93 -3.91 17.68
C PRO A 310 11.18 -4.78 17.44
N CYS A 311 11.90 -4.61 16.33
CA CYS A 311 13.12 -5.36 16.05
C CYS A 311 14.23 -5.05 17.07
N ASP A 312 14.98 -6.07 17.49
CA ASP A 312 16.12 -5.96 18.40
C ASP A 312 17.30 -5.13 17.87
N ASP A 313 17.40 -4.92 16.54
CA ASP A 313 18.35 -4.00 15.92
C ASP A 313 17.81 -2.56 15.87
N GLY A 314 17.57 -1.99 17.04
CA GLY A 314 17.06 -0.62 17.18
C GLY A 314 17.96 0.44 16.50
N GLN A 315 19.26 0.16 16.34
CA GLN A 315 20.16 1.04 15.58
C GLN A 315 19.81 1.05 14.09
N ARG A 316 19.58 -0.12 13.47
CA ARG A 316 19.14 -0.21 12.07
C ARG A 316 17.76 0.39 11.88
N CYS A 317 16.81 0.15 12.80
CA CYS A 317 15.49 0.77 12.79
C CYS A 317 15.60 2.30 12.78
N GLY A 318 16.35 2.88 13.72
CA GLY A 318 16.58 4.32 13.78
C GLY A 318 17.24 4.87 12.51
N LYS A 319 18.16 4.14 11.88
CA LYS A 319 18.75 4.55 10.59
C LYS A 319 17.79 4.43 9.41
N LEU A 320 16.85 3.50 9.44
CA LEU A 320 15.82 3.39 8.42
C LEU A 320 14.78 4.51 8.55
N ILE A 321 14.37 4.84 9.78
CA ILE A 321 13.54 6.04 10.08
C ILE A 321 14.24 7.31 9.60
N GLU A 322 15.56 7.45 9.85
CA GLU A 322 16.35 8.56 9.33
C GLU A 322 16.33 8.62 7.78
N LEU A 323 16.39 7.46 7.12
CA LEU A 323 16.35 7.35 5.65
C LEU A 323 14.97 7.70 5.08
N ILE A 324 13.89 7.30 5.74
CA ILE A 324 12.51 7.71 5.41
C ILE A 324 12.40 9.24 5.45
N GLY A 325 12.97 9.88 6.48
CA GLY A 325 13.02 11.35 6.57
C GLY A 325 13.75 12.01 5.40
N TYR A 326 14.90 11.46 4.98
CA TYR A 326 15.61 11.96 3.79
C TYR A 326 14.82 11.75 2.49
N LEU A 327 14.08 10.64 2.37
CA LEU A 327 13.20 10.36 1.22
C LEU A 327 12.09 11.41 1.15
N ALA A 328 11.39 11.64 2.26
CA ALA A 328 10.31 12.61 2.33
C ALA A 328 10.79 14.02 1.95
N ILE A 329 11.89 14.50 2.53
CA ILE A 329 12.44 15.82 2.20
C ILE A 329 12.86 15.90 0.72
N ALA A 330 13.51 14.87 0.18
CA ALA A 330 13.93 14.84 -1.22
C ALA A 330 12.73 14.88 -2.18
N ALA A 331 11.66 14.15 -1.87
CA ALA A 331 10.41 14.19 -2.60
C ALA A 331 9.80 15.60 -2.60
N MET A 332 9.67 16.24 -1.43
CA MET A 332 9.11 17.59 -1.34
C MET A 332 9.98 18.64 -2.04
N GLU A 333 11.31 18.54 -1.96
CA GLU A 333 12.20 19.40 -2.74
C GLU A 333 12.05 19.20 -4.25
N ALA A 334 11.79 17.98 -4.72
CA ALA A 334 11.53 17.72 -6.13
C ALA A 334 10.19 18.34 -6.58
N LEU A 335 9.12 18.18 -5.79
CA LEU A 335 7.85 18.86 -6.05
C LEU A 335 8.00 20.38 -6.10
N LYS A 336 8.84 20.96 -5.21
CA LYS A 336 9.13 22.40 -5.20
C LYS A 336 9.85 22.85 -6.47
N LYS A 337 10.79 22.04 -6.98
CA LYS A 337 11.50 22.31 -8.25
C LYS A 337 10.57 22.19 -9.46
N GLU A 338 9.60 21.28 -9.41
CA GLU A 338 8.58 21.11 -10.46
C GLU A 338 7.43 22.14 -10.35
N GLY A 339 7.40 22.96 -9.30
CA GLY A 339 6.40 24.03 -9.13
C GLY A 339 5.03 23.54 -8.66
N VAL A 340 4.94 22.29 -8.19
CA VAL A 340 3.69 21.68 -7.70
C VAL A 340 3.63 21.58 -6.17
N PHE A 341 4.68 21.98 -5.45
CA PHE A 341 4.66 22.09 -3.98
C PHE A 341 4.10 23.45 -3.54
N LYS A 342 2.77 23.56 -3.55
CA LYS A 342 2.00 24.80 -3.29
C LYS A 342 0.57 24.47 -2.87
N PRO A 343 -0.18 25.38 -2.22
CA PRO A 343 -1.54 25.12 -1.73
C PRO A 343 -2.53 24.69 -2.82
N ASP A 344 -2.43 25.25 -4.02
CA ASP A 344 -3.28 24.94 -5.17
C ASP A 344 -2.65 23.86 -6.07
N SER A 345 -1.94 22.90 -5.46
CA SER A 345 -1.31 21.79 -6.19
C SER A 345 -2.36 20.92 -6.88
N GLU A 346 -1.97 20.34 -8.03
CA GLU A 346 -2.74 19.26 -8.65
C GLU A 346 -2.60 17.92 -7.91
N ILE A 347 -1.62 17.79 -7.00
CA ILE A 347 -1.46 16.64 -6.11
C ILE A 347 -2.44 16.82 -4.96
N ARG A 348 -3.65 16.28 -5.12
CA ARG A 348 -4.78 16.52 -4.21
C ARG A 348 -4.50 16.16 -2.75
N ASN A 349 -3.68 15.14 -2.51
CA ASN A 349 -3.38 14.65 -1.17
C ASN A 349 -2.05 15.17 -0.60
N LEU A 350 -1.45 16.21 -1.19
CA LEU A 350 -0.16 16.73 -0.75
C LEU A 350 -0.15 17.09 0.74
N GLY A 351 -1.15 17.83 1.21
CA GLY A 351 -1.31 18.20 2.62
C GLY A 351 -1.46 16.99 3.54
N LEU A 352 -2.28 16.01 3.13
CA LEU A 352 -2.49 14.76 3.85
C LEU A 352 -1.21 13.94 4.00
N VAL A 353 -0.50 13.69 2.91
CA VAL A 353 0.74 12.91 2.91
C VAL A 353 1.82 13.59 3.76
N LEU A 354 1.95 14.92 3.68
CA LEU A 354 2.84 15.68 4.56
C LEU A 354 2.46 15.51 6.03
N ALA A 355 1.19 15.63 6.35
CA ALA A 355 0.70 15.48 7.72
C ALA A 355 0.97 14.06 8.27
N MET A 356 0.76 13.02 7.45
CA MET A 356 1.10 11.65 7.81
C MET A 356 2.60 11.47 8.07
N PHE A 357 3.48 11.99 7.22
CA PHE A 357 4.93 11.92 7.45
C PHE A 357 5.34 12.65 8.74
N ILE A 358 4.86 13.87 8.95
CA ILE A 358 5.16 14.67 10.15
C ILE A 358 4.75 13.90 11.40
N GLN A 359 3.54 13.33 11.38
CA GLN A 359 3.03 12.55 12.49
C GLN A 359 3.77 11.24 12.72
N TYR A 360 4.15 10.52 11.66
CA TYR A 360 4.97 9.32 11.77
C TYR A 360 6.29 9.66 12.47
N GLY A 361 7.06 10.62 11.92
CA GLY A 361 8.35 11.00 12.49
C GLY A 361 8.25 11.50 13.94
N TYR A 362 7.22 12.27 14.29
CA TYR A 362 7.01 12.68 15.69
C TYR A 362 6.58 11.51 16.58
N GLY A 363 5.79 10.57 16.04
CA GLY A 363 5.30 9.37 16.70
C GLY A 363 6.39 8.38 17.08
N GLU A 364 7.58 8.47 16.49
CA GLU A 364 8.74 7.64 16.82
C GLU A 364 9.47 8.07 18.11
N LEU A 365 9.31 9.32 18.56
CA LEU A 365 10.02 9.83 19.74
C LEU A 365 9.67 9.08 21.05
N PRO A 366 8.39 8.76 21.35
CA PRO A 366 8.03 7.98 22.53
C PRO A 366 8.61 6.56 22.56
N TYR A 367 8.94 5.98 21.40
CA TYR A 367 9.59 4.66 21.31
C TYR A 367 11.10 4.68 21.62
N GLY A 368 11.62 5.84 22.05
CA GLY A 368 13.01 5.99 22.48
C GLY A 368 14.00 6.31 21.36
N PHE A 369 13.52 6.58 20.15
CA PHE A 369 14.39 7.04 19.06
C PHE A 369 14.91 8.47 19.31
N GLU A 370 16.17 8.69 18.96
CA GLU A 370 16.84 9.97 19.19
C GLU A 370 16.14 11.12 18.44
N GLU A 371 16.01 12.27 19.08
CA GLU A 371 15.42 13.47 18.46
C GLU A 371 16.13 13.87 17.15
N GLU A 372 17.44 13.68 17.06
CA GLU A 372 18.20 13.97 15.84
C GLU A 372 17.74 13.10 14.65
N ILE A 373 17.30 11.87 14.91
CA ILE A 373 16.79 10.93 13.89
C ILE A 373 15.42 11.38 13.40
N CYS A 374 14.54 11.86 14.29
CA CYS A 374 13.14 12.14 14.00
C CYS A 374 12.85 13.61 13.65
N SER A 375 13.83 14.50 13.85
CA SER A 375 13.67 15.95 13.66
C SER A 375 13.38 16.39 12.21
N TRP A 376 13.39 15.49 11.24
CA TRP A 376 12.90 15.75 9.89
C TRP A 376 11.41 16.07 9.85
N ALA A 377 10.62 15.60 10.83
CA ALA A 377 9.19 15.94 10.95
C ALA A 377 9.00 17.47 11.05
N TYR A 378 9.79 18.14 11.90
CA TYR A 378 9.75 19.60 12.01
C TYR A 378 10.26 20.30 10.74
N LYS A 379 11.19 19.68 10.00
CA LYS A 379 11.64 20.22 8.70
C LYS A 379 10.54 20.16 7.64
N LEU A 380 9.75 19.10 7.61
CA LEU A 380 8.60 18.99 6.69
C LEU A 380 7.52 20.02 7.05
N LEU A 381 7.30 20.24 8.34
CA LEU A 381 6.43 21.31 8.85
C LEU A 381 6.92 22.70 8.39
N ASP A 382 8.21 23.01 8.52
CA ASP A 382 8.81 24.24 7.98
C ASP A 382 8.51 24.39 6.48
N MET A 383 8.67 23.32 5.71
CA MET A 383 8.45 23.34 4.26
C MET A 383 6.98 23.59 3.93
N ALA A 384 6.05 22.96 4.63
CA ALA A 384 4.61 23.16 4.45
C ALA A 384 4.21 24.61 4.76
N ASP A 385 4.66 25.15 5.91
CA ASP A 385 4.42 26.54 6.33
C ASP A 385 4.96 27.54 5.29
N GLU A 386 6.22 27.36 4.84
CA GLU A 386 6.87 28.22 3.84
C GLU A 386 6.13 28.23 2.50
N ALA A 387 5.52 27.10 2.13
CA ALA A 387 4.75 26.95 0.90
C ALA A 387 3.29 27.39 1.06
N GLY A 388 2.82 27.63 2.29
CA GLY A 388 1.41 27.90 2.60
C GLY A 388 0.50 26.71 2.33
N ILE A 389 1.00 25.48 2.46
CA ILE A 389 0.23 24.24 2.29
C ILE A 389 -0.55 23.97 3.57
N ASP A 390 -1.86 23.79 3.45
CA ASP A 390 -2.68 23.35 4.56
C ASP A 390 -2.42 21.87 4.86
N LEU A 391 -2.05 21.58 6.10
CA LEU A 391 -1.85 20.22 6.58
C LEU A 391 -3.19 19.63 6.96
N ALA A 392 -3.98 19.28 5.96
CA ALA A 392 -5.27 18.65 6.13
C ALA A 392 -5.12 17.17 6.52
N GLY A 393 -5.83 16.75 7.55
CA GLY A 393 -6.02 15.36 7.98
C GLY A 393 -7.37 15.25 8.69
N PRO A 394 -7.84 14.05 9.07
CA PRO A 394 -9.07 13.93 9.83
C PRO A 394 -8.96 14.59 11.23
N PRO A 395 -10.10 14.82 11.91
CA PRO A 395 -10.13 15.44 13.23
C PRO A 395 -9.13 14.79 14.19
N ARG A 396 -8.36 15.62 14.92
CA ARG A 396 -7.24 15.32 15.84
C ARG A 396 -5.86 15.45 15.21
N TYR A 397 -5.74 15.44 13.88
CA TYR A 397 -4.48 15.78 13.21
C TYR A 397 -4.05 17.21 13.55
N GLU A 398 -5.00 18.15 13.64
CA GLU A 398 -4.74 19.56 13.95
C GLU A 398 -4.16 19.73 15.35
N LYS A 399 -4.66 18.97 16.34
CA LYS A 399 -4.15 18.99 17.72
C LYS A 399 -2.72 18.46 17.77
N ALA A 400 -2.46 17.34 17.09
CA ALA A 400 -1.12 16.76 17.00
C ALA A 400 -0.13 17.70 16.30
N ILE A 401 -0.50 18.26 15.15
CA ILE A 401 0.33 19.22 14.41
C ILE A 401 0.58 20.48 15.24
N LYS A 402 -0.43 21.01 15.93
CA LYS A 402 -0.25 22.17 16.83
C LYS A 402 0.76 21.89 17.93
N LYS A 403 0.71 20.72 18.58
CA LYS A 403 1.70 20.31 19.58
C LYS A 403 3.12 20.30 19.00
N ILE A 404 3.28 19.78 17.78
CA ILE A 404 4.56 19.74 17.07
C ILE A 404 5.04 21.16 16.73
N MET A 405 4.13 22.05 16.30
CA MET A 405 4.43 23.46 16.04
C MET A 405 4.93 24.18 17.30
N ASP A 406 4.29 23.95 18.45
CA ASP A 406 4.66 24.59 19.73
C ASP A 406 6.07 24.18 20.21
N GLU A 407 6.55 23.00 19.81
CA GLU A 407 7.89 22.51 20.13
C GLU A 407 8.98 22.92 19.12
N ARG A 408 8.58 23.38 17.93
CA ARG A 408 9.45 23.65 16.77
C ARG A 408 10.70 24.48 17.10
N ASP A 409 10.54 25.61 17.76
CA ASP A 409 11.66 26.52 18.07
C ASP A 409 12.71 25.87 18.98
N ARG A 410 12.26 25.01 19.90
CA ARG A 410 13.16 24.26 20.79
C ARG A 410 13.99 23.25 20.02
N LYS A 411 13.51 22.78 18.86
CA LYS A 411 14.17 21.76 18.03
C LYS A 411 15.02 22.33 16.89
N ALA A 412 15.14 23.65 16.76
CA ALA A 412 15.84 24.32 15.67
C ALA A 412 17.30 23.86 15.49
N LYS A 413 18.00 23.45 16.56
CA LYS A 413 19.37 22.92 16.46
C LYS A 413 19.40 21.56 15.75
N SER A 414 18.53 20.64 16.12
CA SER A 414 18.40 19.29 15.56
C SER A 414 18.00 19.36 14.07
N MET A 415 17.15 20.34 13.72
CA MET A 415 16.71 20.58 12.35
C MET A 415 17.84 20.89 11.35
N LYS A 416 18.98 21.43 11.80
CA LYS A 416 20.08 21.88 10.91
C LYS A 416 20.62 20.76 10.01
N LYS A 417 20.58 19.51 10.46
CA LYS A 417 21.04 18.33 9.73
C LYS A 417 20.25 18.07 8.45
N TRP A 418 19.00 18.50 8.42
CA TRP A 418 18.06 18.30 7.32
C TRP A 418 18.12 19.42 6.28
N ASN A 419 19.01 20.40 6.47
CA ASN A 419 19.31 21.39 5.46
C ASN A 419 20.24 20.79 4.40
N ASN A 420 19.90 20.98 3.12
CA ASN A 420 20.69 20.51 1.97
C ASN A 420 20.76 18.98 1.85
N VAL A 421 19.60 18.31 1.88
CA VAL A 421 19.53 16.85 1.71
C VAL A 421 20.02 16.45 0.32
N ASN A 422 21.01 15.55 0.28
CA ASN A 422 21.43 14.88 -0.95
C ASN A 422 21.01 13.41 -0.88
N TRP A 423 19.82 13.11 -1.43
CA TRP A 423 19.20 11.78 -1.42
C TRP A 423 20.20 10.66 -1.77
N ALA A 424 20.83 10.75 -2.95
CA ALA A 424 21.74 9.72 -3.44
C ALA A 424 22.93 9.47 -2.49
N THR A 425 23.42 10.50 -1.80
CA THR A 425 24.49 10.34 -0.82
C THR A 425 24.01 9.67 0.46
N LYS A 426 22.80 10.01 0.92
CA LYS A 426 22.20 9.42 2.13
C LYS A 426 21.84 7.95 1.92
N LEU A 427 21.22 7.63 0.79
CA LEU A 427 20.93 6.25 0.40
C LEU A 427 22.21 5.40 0.27
N ARG A 428 23.26 5.92 -0.40
CA ARG A 428 24.57 5.25 -0.45
C ARG A 428 25.18 5.06 0.93
N GLY A 429 25.05 6.05 1.81
CA GLY A 429 25.54 5.97 3.18
C GLY A 429 24.87 4.84 3.96
N TYR A 430 23.54 4.75 3.88
CA TYR A 430 22.78 3.66 4.51
C TYR A 430 23.16 2.30 3.94
N THR A 431 23.07 2.13 2.62
CA THR A 431 23.36 0.86 1.93
C THR A 431 24.80 0.38 2.14
N SER A 432 25.78 1.28 2.24
CA SER A 432 27.17 0.89 2.53
C SER A 432 27.37 0.27 3.92
N LYS A 433 26.54 0.65 4.90
CA LYS A 433 26.64 0.21 6.30
C LYS A 433 25.73 -0.95 6.64
N HIS A 434 24.50 -0.89 6.16
CA HIS A 434 23.43 -1.84 6.50
C HIS A 434 23.05 -2.73 5.30
N GLY A 435 23.37 -2.29 4.08
CA GLY A 435 23.01 -2.99 2.84
C GLY A 435 24.00 -4.07 2.39
N GLY A 436 25.11 -4.32 3.08
CA GLY A 436 26.06 -5.39 2.75
C GLY A 436 26.44 -5.47 1.25
N LYS A 437 26.84 -6.66 0.76
CA LYS A 437 26.90 -6.91 -0.70
C LYS A 437 25.52 -7.28 -1.29
N THR A 438 24.51 -7.54 -0.46
CA THR A 438 23.24 -8.20 -0.82
C THR A 438 22.05 -7.85 0.09
N HIS A 439 22.12 -6.84 0.97
CA HIS A 439 21.21 -6.63 2.11
C HIS A 439 20.43 -5.30 2.13
N PHE A 440 20.29 -4.59 1.00
CA PHE A 440 19.33 -3.49 0.94
C PHE A 440 18.05 -3.96 0.24
N GLY A 441 17.02 -4.21 1.04
CA GLY A 441 15.83 -4.92 0.60
C GLY A 441 16.14 -6.34 0.13
N GLY A 442 15.18 -6.95 -0.57
CA GLY A 442 15.35 -8.28 -1.16
C GLY A 442 14.29 -9.28 -0.75
N HIS A 443 14.73 -10.52 -0.52
CA HIS A 443 13.85 -11.69 -0.32
C HIS A 443 14.42 -12.69 0.68
N GLN A 444 15.34 -12.26 1.55
CA GLN A 444 15.97 -13.14 2.53
C GLN A 444 14.93 -13.69 3.51
N TYR A 445 13.93 -12.89 3.84
CA TYR A 445 12.87 -13.24 4.80
C TYR A 445 11.60 -13.74 4.11
N ASP A 446 11.56 -13.79 2.78
CA ASP A 446 10.38 -14.19 2.01
C ASP A 446 10.14 -15.71 2.13
N ILE A 447 9.21 -16.08 3.01
CA ILE A 447 8.85 -17.47 3.33
C ILE A 447 8.28 -18.20 2.10
N THR A 448 7.70 -17.45 1.14
CA THR A 448 7.13 -18.04 -0.07
C THR A 448 8.19 -18.60 -1.02
N LYS A 449 9.43 -18.12 -0.90
CA LYS A 449 10.58 -18.57 -1.71
C LYS A 449 11.35 -19.73 -1.09
N GLN A 450 11.10 -20.03 0.17
CA GLN A 450 11.74 -21.15 0.86
C GLN A 450 11.24 -22.50 0.33
N SER A 451 12.05 -23.53 0.53
CA SER A 451 11.63 -24.89 0.21
C SER A 451 10.60 -25.41 1.23
N ALA A 452 9.75 -26.37 0.83
CA ALA A 452 8.83 -27.01 1.78
C ALA A 452 9.56 -27.70 2.93
N ALA A 453 10.75 -28.26 2.66
CA ALA A 453 11.59 -28.91 3.66
C ALA A 453 12.26 -27.92 4.62
N GLU A 454 12.40 -26.66 4.24
CA GLU A 454 12.91 -25.59 5.09
C GLU A 454 11.81 -25.11 6.04
N ARG A 455 10.64 -24.72 5.50
CA ARG A 455 9.47 -24.35 6.32
C ARG A 455 9.10 -25.42 7.33
N LYS A 456 9.12 -26.70 6.94
CA LYS A 456 8.78 -27.81 7.84
C LYS A 456 9.69 -27.90 9.08
N ARG A 457 10.95 -27.43 9.01
CA ARG A 457 11.85 -27.42 10.18
C ARG A 457 11.43 -26.40 11.25
N HIS A 458 10.67 -25.40 10.84
CA HIS A 458 10.22 -24.28 11.66
C HIS A 458 8.71 -24.36 11.95
N SER A 459 8.05 -25.44 11.54
CA SER A 459 6.62 -25.63 11.71
C SER A 459 6.26 -25.77 13.19
N LEU A 460 5.26 -25.00 13.63
CA LEU A 460 4.71 -25.11 14.99
C LEU A 460 3.81 -26.35 15.17
N ASP A 461 3.45 -27.02 14.06
CA ASP A 461 2.69 -28.28 14.05
C ASP A 461 3.40 -29.43 14.79
N ALA A 462 3.09 -29.55 16.08
CA ALA A 462 2.89 -30.82 16.75
C ALA A 462 1.39 -31.18 16.67
N GLY A 463 0.90 -31.58 15.49
CA GLY A 463 -0.38 -32.28 15.29
C GLY A 463 -1.64 -31.64 15.89
N GLY A 464 -2.33 -30.79 15.13
CA GLY A 464 -3.70 -30.37 15.41
C GLY A 464 -4.21 -29.51 14.26
N GLY A 465 -5.30 -29.91 13.62
CA GLY A 465 -5.80 -29.29 12.39
C GLY A 465 -6.28 -27.86 12.62
N TRP A 466 -6.04 -27.02 11.61
CA TRP A 466 -6.82 -25.82 11.38
C TRP A 466 -8.26 -26.24 11.07
N ASP A 467 -9.12 -26.27 12.08
CA ASP A 467 -10.55 -26.06 11.86
C ASP A 467 -10.73 -24.56 11.67
N LEU A 468 -10.98 -24.18 10.42
CA LEU A 468 -11.49 -22.87 10.08
C LEU A 468 -12.95 -22.85 10.56
N MET A 469 -13.28 -21.95 11.50
CA MET A 469 -14.66 -21.47 11.64
C MET A 469 -14.99 -20.62 10.41
#